data_AF-A0A7C5I970-F1
#
_entry.id   AF-A0A7C5I970-F1
#
_cell.length_a   1.000
_cell.length_b   1.000
_cell.length_c   1.000
_cell.angle_alpha   90.00
_cell.angle_beta   90.00
_cell.angle_gamma   90.00
#
_symmetry.space_group_name_H-M   'P 1'
#
loop_
_entity.id
_entity.type
_entity.pdbx_description
1 polymer ?
#
loop_
_entity_poly.entity_id
_entity_poly.type
_entity_poly.pdbx_seq_one_letter_code
_entity_poly.pdbx_strand_id
1 'polypeptide(L)'
;MDLRGSRAKGEGGMDHACDNRAMRVEGHTAPFMRLLRARIRGQAGFTLVELMAVLVISVIGFLAMIHLQTAMLRATTTAWDTTSATLLAEHVLEAIRTEALEWTNNSDQPPWQTKFHYLNALSPGASTSGWRRAFPTTGAIQMVNQAGRLFGTGVQYDAGVVAAGGGADGPLPDNRNQRFCVNYRLTWIIQDELLRAEVRVMWPRSDSQAARWESCPAGMENEVNDVSQVTLATTVMRNVFVSP
;
A
#
# COMPACT_ATOMS: atom_id res chain seq x y z
N MET A 1 -25.69 40.05 8.94
CA MET A 1 -24.75 39.14 9.62
C MET A 1 -24.30 38.13 8.58
N ASP A 2 -23.63 38.59 7.54
CA ASP A 2 -22.23 39.01 7.45
C ASP A 2 -21.29 37.82 7.22
N LEU A 3 -20.63 37.90 6.08
CA LEU A 3 -19.81 36.92 5.38
C LEU A 3 -18.34 37.16 5.75
N ARG A 4 -17.57 36.09 6.03
CA ARG A 4 -16.09 35.96 5.91
C ARG A 4 -15.69 34.71 6.71
N GLY A 5 -14.94 33.74 6.22
CA GLY A 5 -13.84 33.80 5.27
C GLY A 5 -12.55 33.48 6.01
N SER A 6 -11.95 32.31 5.78
CA SER A 6 -10.50 32.13 5.81
C SER A 6 -10.09 30.77 5.27
N ARG A 7 -9.48 30.86 4.09
CA ARG A 7 -8.87 29.82 3.27
C ARG A 7 -7.38 29.86 3.61
N ALA A 8 -6.87 28.88 4.34
CA ALA A 8 -5.43 28.73 4.56
C ALA A 8 -4.85 27.83 3.47
N LYS A 9 -4.15 28.47 2.54
CA LYS A 9 -3.37 27.88 1.46
C LYS A 9 -1.95 27.68 2.01
N GLY A 10 -1.51 26.43 2.13
CA GLY A 10 -0.16 26.08 2.59
C GLY A 10 0.51 25.17 1.57
N GLU A 11 0.96 25.77 0.46
CA GLU A 11 1.83 25.13 -0.52
C GLU A 11 3.27 25.15 0.03
N GLY A 12 3.65 24.07 0.71
CA GLY A 12 5.03 23.81 1.11
C GLY A 12 5.74 23.03 0.02
N GLY A 13 6.52 23.75 -0.79
CA GLY A 13 7.37 23.18 -1.83
C GLY A 13 8.43 22.24 -1.25
N MET A 14 8.54 21.08 -1.87
CA MET A 14 9.69 20.20 -1.74
C MET A 14 10.18 19.91 -3.16
N ASP A 15 10.99 20.84 -3.66
CA ASP A 15 11.69 20.75 -4.93
C ASP A 15 12.71 19.61 -4.86
N HIS A 16 12.25 18.39 -5.12
CA HIS A 16 13.14 17.29 -5.46
C HIS A 16 13.74 17.59 -6.84
N ALA A 17 14.92 18.20 -6.80
CA ALA A 17 15.87 18.32 -7.89
C ALA A 17 16.21 16.92 -8.44
N CYS A 18 15.40 16.43 -9.38
CA CYS A 18 15.88 15.49 -10.38
C CYS A 18 16.83 16.28 -11.29
N ASP A 19 18.11 16.07 -11.02
CA ASP A 19 19.25 16.43 -11.85
C ASP A 19 19.03 15.91 -13.28
N ASN A 20 18.37 16.74 -14.09
CA ASN A 20 18.32 16.61 -15.54
C ASN A 20 19.72 16.92 -16.06
N ARG A 21 20.60 15.93 -15.94
CA ARG A 21 21.88 15.92 -16.63
C ARG A 21 21.58 15.86 -18.11
N ALA A 22 21.50 17.07 -18.68
CA ALA A 22 21.34 17.35 -20.08
C ALA A 22 22.26 16.44 -20.88
N MET A 23 21.66 15.46 -21.54
CA MET A 23 22.30 14.78 -22.66
C MET A 23 22.42 15.84 -23.75
N ARG A 24 23.57 16.51 -23.70
CA ARG A 24 24.06 17.43 -24.70
C ARG A 24 24.20 16.63 -25.99
N VAL A 25 23.14 16.63 -26.79
CA VAL A 25 23.19 16.19 -28.18
C VAL A 25 23.96 17.27 -28.92
N GLU A 26 25.27 17.07 -29.05
CA GLU A 26 26.12 17.89 -29.89
C GLU A 26 25.62 17.78 -31.32
N GLY A 27 25.12 18.90 -31.83
CA GLY A 27 24.71 19.06 -33.21
C GLY A 27 25.89 18.81 -34.13
N HIS A 28 25.85 17.69 -34.84
CA HIS A 28 26.50 17.56 -36.13
C HIS A 28 25.46 17.85 -37.21
N THR A 29 25.28 19.15 -37.46
CA THR A 29 24.65 19.66 -38.69
C THR A 29 25.60 19.40 -39.86
N ALA A 30 25.50 18.22 -40.48
CA ALA A 30 26.06 18.00 -41.80
C ALA A 30 25.06 18.47 -42.87
N PRO A 31 25.47 19.29 -43.85
CA PRO A 31 24.62 19.80 -44.90
C PRO A 31 24.43 18.73 -45.98
N PHE A 32 23.51 17.79 -45.77
CA PHE A 32 23.14 16.81 -46.79
C PHE A 32 22.05 17.38 -47.71
N MET A 33 22.41 18.41 -48.47
CA MET A 33 21.60 18.86 -49.59
C MET A 33 22.35 18.58 -50.89
N ARG A 34 21.64 17.92 -51.82
CA ARG A 34 21.98 17.63 -53.22
C ARG A 34 22.53 16.22 -53.45
N LEU A 35 21.62 15.29 -53.72
CA LEU A 35 21.48 14.64 -55.05
C LEU A 35 20.41 13.53 -54.99
N LEU A 36 19.15 13.88 -54.72
CA LEU A 36 18.03 12.98 -55.03
C LEU A 36 16.92 13.75 -55.71
N ARG A 37 17.23 14.24 -56.91
CA ARG A 37 16.23 14.58 -57.93
C ARG A 37 16.08 13.39 -58.86
N ALA A 38 15.67 12.25 -58.30
CA ALA A 38 15.27 11.09 -59.08
C ALA A 38 13.77 11.21 -59.38
N ARG A 39 13.42 11.16 -60.66
CA ARG A 39 12.06 11.32 -61.20
C ARG A 39 11.06 10.40 -60.51
N ILE A 40 10.14 10.99 -59.76
CA ILE A 40 8.85 10.39 -59.45
C ILE A 40 7.96 10.58 -60.68
N ARG A 41 8.14 9.74 -61.71
CA ARG A 41 7.18 9.59 -62.81
C ARG A 41 7.13 8.14 -63.25
N GLY A 42 6.36 7.39 -62.50
CA GLY A 42 5.83 6.08 -62.83
C GLY A 42 4.78 5.79 -61.78
N GLN A 43 3.52 6.14 -62.04
CA GLN A 43 2.38 5.68 -61.25
C GLN A 43 2.24 4.17 -61.49
N ALA A 44 3.12 3.39 -60.87
CA ALA A 44 2.96 1.96 -60.76
C ALA A 44 1.90 1.75 -59.68
N GLY A 45 0.76 1.17 -60.05
CA GLY A 45 -0.29 0.83 -59.10
C GLY A 45 0.31 0.04 -57.94
N PHE A 46 -0.10 0.37 -56.72
CA PHE A 46 0.27 -0.36 -55.51
C PHE A 46 0.14 -1.86 -55.78
N THR A 47 1.25 -2.57 -55.71
CA THR A 47 1.21 -4.00 -55.94
C THR A 47 0.47 -4.63 -54.76
N LEU A 48 -0.43 -5.58 -55.04
CA LEU A 48 -1.20 -6.30 -54.01
C LEU A 48 -0.28 -6.86 -52.91
N VAL A 49 0.94 -7.23 -53.28
CA VAL A 49 2.01 -7.71 -52.37
C VAL A 49 2.42 -6.66 -51.34
N GLU A 50 2.55 -5.39 -51.73
CA GLU A 50 2.92 -4.30 -50.82
C GLU A 50 1.87 -4.10 -49.73
N LEU A 51 0.58 -4.18 -50.11
CA LEU A 51 -0.53 -4.07 -49.16
C LEU A 51 -0.55 -5.26 -48.19
N MET A 52 -0.26 -6.47 -48.68
CA MET A 52 -0.13 -7.64 -47.80
C MET A 52 1.04 -7.49 -46.82
N ALA A 53 2.18 -6.96 -47.26
CA ALA A 53 3.33 -6.73 -46.40
C ALA A 53 3.03 -5.71 -45.28
N VAL A 54 2.36 -4.59 -45.62
CA VAL A 54 1.96 -3.58 -44.61
C VAL A 54 0.99 -4.18 -43.59
N LEU A 55 -0.01 -4.95 -44.03
CA LEU A 55 -0.97 -5.59 -43.13
C LEU A 55 -0.26 -6.52 -42.14
N VAL A 56 0.66 -7.36 -42.60
CA VAL A 56 1.43 -8.28 -41.73
C VAL A 56 2.26 -7.50 -40.71
N ILE A 57 2.98 -6.46 -41.14
CA ILE A 57 3.80 -5.64 -40.23
C ILE A 57 2.91 -4.92 -39.20
N SER A 58 1.75 -4.38 -39.60
CA SER A 58 0.81 -3.73 -38.68
C SER A 58 0.26 -4.70 -37.64
N VAL A 59 -0.08 -5.94 -38.02
CA VAL A 59 -0.56 -6.96 -37.08
C VAL A 59 0.51 -7.32 -36.05
N ILE A 60 1.77 -7.52 -36.47
CA ILE A 60 2.89 -7.80 -35.56
C ILE A 60 3.10 -6.63 -34.59
N GLY A 61 3.06 -5.39 -35.09
CA GLY A 61 3.19 -4.19 -34.26
C GLY A 61 2.07 -4.06 -33.21
N PHE A 62 0.83 -4.36 -33.60
CA PHE A 62 -0.31 -4.33 -32.69
C PHE A 62 -0.20 -5.40 -31.58
N LEU A 63 0.22 -6.62 -31.94
CA LEU A 63 0.47 -7.69 -30.96
C LEU A 63 1.57 -7.29 -29.96
N ALA A 64 2.68 -6.71 -30.44
CA ALA A 64 3.75 -6.22 -29.58
C ALA A 64 3.26 -5.14 -28.59
N MET A 65 2.42 -4.21 -29.06
CA MET A 65 1.84 -3.16 -28.21
C MET A 65 0.91 -3.74 -27.13
N ILE A 66 0.07 -4.73 -27.46
CA ILE A 66 -0.80 -5.39 -26.47
C ILE A 66 0.03 -6.03 -25.36
N HIS A 67 1.11 -6.74 -25.71
CA HIS A 67 1.97 -7.36 -24.69
C HIS A 67 2.58 -6.32 -23.74
N LEU A 68 3.04 -5.17 -24.28
CA LEU A 68 3.57 -4.10 -23.44
C LEU A 68 2.49 -3.48 -22.53
N GLN A 69 1.27 -3.27 -23.05
CA GLN A 69 0.15 -2.77 -22.25
C GLN A 69 -0.19 -3.72 -21.09
N THR A 70 -0.22 -5.04 -21.33
CA THR A 70 -0.50 -6.01 -20.26
C THR A 70 0.55 -6.02 -19.16
N ALA A 71 1.83 -5.86 -19.52
CA ALA A 71 2.92 -5.77 -18.55
C ALA A 71 2.82 -4.50 -17.69
N MET A 72 2.49 -3.36 -18.30
CA MET A 72 2.32 -2.08 -17.59
C MET A 72 1.14 -2.12 -16.60
N LEU A 73 0.02 -2.76 -16.98
CA LEU A 73 -1.13 -2.91 -16.09
C LEU A 73 -0.76 -3.75 -14.85
N ARG A 74 -0.06 -4.88 -15.03
CA ARG A 74 0.40 -5.74 -13.92
C ARG A 74 1.40 -5.02 -12.99
N ALA A 75 2.30 -4.22 -13.56
CA ALA A 75 3.23 -3.42 -12.78
C ALA A 75 2.48 -2.37 -11.93
N THR A 76 1.48 -1.72 -12.52
CA THR A 76 0.66 -0.71 -11.84
C THR A 76 -0.11 -1.33 -10.68
N THR A 77 -0.77 -2.49 -10.87
CA THR A 77 -1.51 -3.15 -9.78
C THR A 77 -0.59 -3.54 -8.62
N THR A 78 0.60 -4.06 -8.92
CA THR A 78 1.59 -4.45 -7.90
C THR A 78 2.08 -3.23 -7.10
N ALA A 79 2.26 -2.09 -7.77
CA ALA A 79 2.62 -0.84 -7.13
C ALA A 79 1.51 -0.35 -6.18
N TRP A 80 0.24 -0.40 -6.61
CA TRP A 80 -0.90 -0.06 -5.76
C TRP A 80 -1.02 -0.96 -4.53
N ASP A 81 -0.83 -2.27 -4.70
CA ASP A 81 -0.89 -3.23 -3.59
C ASP A 81 0.24 -2.95 -2.57
N THR A 82 1.44 -2.63 -3.05
CA THR A 82 2.58 -2.28 -2.18
C THR A 82 2.32 -0.99 -1.40
N THR A 83 1.85 0.07 -2.06
CA THR A 83 1.50 1.35 -1.40
C THR A 83 0.37 1.16 -0.37
N SER A 84 -0.63 0.35 -0.69
CA SER A 84 -1.73 0.06 0.25
C SER A 84 -1.21 -0.71 1.46
N ALA A 85 -0.31 -1.68 1.26
CA ALA A 85 0.31 -2.44 2.33
C ALA A 85 1.19 -1.56 3.24
N THR A 86 1.97 -0.63 2.68
CA THR A 86 2.80 0.29 3.47
C THR A 86 1.94 1.24 4.31
N LEU A 87 0.91 1.85 3.73
CA LEU A 87 0.00 2.74 4.45
C LEU A 87 -0.70 2.03 5.60
N LEU A 88 -1.11 0.78 5.38
CA LEU A 88 -1.74 -0.02 6.41
C LEU A 88 -0.75 -0.40 7.52
N ALA A 89 0.50 -0.74 7.17
CA ALA A 89 1.54 -1.02 8.14
C ALA A 89 1.85 0.21 9.00
N GLU A 90 1.98 1.39 8.38
CA GLU A 90 2.17 2.68 9.06
C GLU A 90 1.02 2.99 10.01
N HIS A 91 -0.22 2.80 9.56
CA HIS A 91 -1.40 3.03 10.41
C HIS A 91 -1.39 2.17 11.68
N VAL A 92 -1.06 0.88 11.58
CA VAL A 92 -0.95 0.01 12.75
C VAL A 92 0.21 0.43 13.66
N LEU A 93 1.34 0.86 13.09
CA LEU A 93 2.46 1.39 13.87
C LEU A 93 2.07 2.69 14.60
N GLU A 94 1.32 3.60 13.97
CA GLU A 94 0.81 4.81 14.62
C GLU A 94 -0.19 4.51 15.72
N ALA A 95 -1.04 3.49 15.55
CA ALA A 95 -1.94 3.03 16.59
C ALA A 95 -1.15 2.48 17.80
N ILE A 96 -0.12 1.67 17.57
CA ILE A 96 0.78 1.17 18.62
C ILE A 96 1.53 2.34 19.31
N ARG A 97 2.00 3.33 18.55
CA ARG A 97 2.62 4.55 19.10
C ARG A 97 1.65 5.32 19.98
N THR A 98 0.42 5.49 19.54
CA THR A 98 -0.63 6.19 20.29
C THR A 98 -0.95 5.46 21.60
N GLU A 99 -1.07 4.13 21.58
CA GLU A 99 -1.21 3.33 22.80
C GLU A 99 0.00 3.47 23.73
N ALA A 100 1.21 3.49 23.17
CA ALA A 100 2.44 3.63 23.94
C ALA A 100 2.57 5.00 24.64
N LEU A 101 1.96 6.07 24.10
CA LEU A 101 1.92 7.39 24.76
C LEU A 101 1.13 7.34 26.08
N GLU A 102 0.12 6.49 26.15
CA GLU A 102 -0.69 6.28 27.36
C GLU A 102 -0.09 5.25 28.32
N TRP A 103 0.92 4.49 27.87
CA TRP A 103 1.65 3.55 28.72
C TRP A 103 2.66 4.29 29.59
N THR A 104 2.28 4.54 30.85
CA THR A 104 3.00 5.39 31.80
C THR A 104 3.70 4.59 32.93
N ASN A 105 4.45 5.28 33.79
CA ASN A 105 5.18 4.67 34.91
C ASN A 105 4.32 4.24 36.11
N ASN A 106 2.99 4.28 36.01
CA ASN A 106 2.16 3.88 37.14
C ASN A 106 2.29 2.35 37.35
N SER A 107 2.81 1.92 38.51
CA SER A 107 3.09 0.52 38.84
C SER A 107 1.85 -0.37 38.78
N ASP A 108 0.66 0.25 38.86
CA ASP A 108 -0.62 -0.43 38.84
C ASP A 108 -1.14 -0.67 37.40
N GLN A 109 -0.44 -0.15 36.39
CA GLN A 109 -0.85 -0.17 34.99
C GLN A 109 0.18 -0.84 34.07
N PRO A 110 0.30 -2.17 34.12
CA PRO A 110 1.17 -2.88 33.19
C PRO A 110 0.62 -2.86 31.75
N PRO A 111 1.45 -3.12 30.72
CA PRO A 111 1.05 -3.05 29.31
C PRO A 111 0.03 -4.12 28.90
N TRP A 112 -0.15 -5.18 29.71
CA TRP A 112 -1.13 -6.26 29.47
C TRP A 112 -2.56 -5.95 29.92
N GLN A 113 -2.91 -4.68 30.08
CA GLN A 113 -4.29 -4.27 30.37
C GLN A 113 -5.18 -4.39 29.13
N THR A 114 -6.46 -4.70 29.36
CA THR A 114 -7.50 -4.73 28.31
C THR A 114 -7.73 -3.38 27.63
N LYS A 115 -7.23 -2.28 28.22
CA LYS A 115 -7.25 -0.94 27.64
C LYS A 115 -6.40 -0.86 26.36
N PHE A 116 -5.25 -1.52 26.33
CA PHE A 116 -4.38 -1.52 25.16
C PHE A 116 -4.76 -2.68 24.25
N HIS A 117 -5.07 -2.40 22.99
CA HIS A 117 -5.45 -3.44 22.05
C HIS A 117 -4.21 -4.17 21.52
N TYR A 118 -3.14 -3.44 21.20
CA TYR A 118 -1.92 -4.03 20.66
C TYR A 118 -0.91 -4.40 21.75
N LEU A 119 -0.71 -3.53 22.75
CA LEU A 119 0.28 -3.80 23.81
C LEU A 119 -0.10 -4.99 24.70
N ASN A 120 -1.38 -5.38 24.76
CA ASN A 120 -1.82 -6.52 25.56
C ASN A 120 -1.28 -7.87 25.10
N ALA A 121 -0.74 -7.93 23.88
CA ALA A 121 -0.19 -9.16 23.30
C ALA A 121 1.07 -9.65 24.01
N LEU A 122 1.71 -8.80 24.83
CA LEU A 122 2.85 -9.17 25.65
C LEU A 122 2.36 -9.83 26.95
N SER A 123 2.62 -11.12 27.11
CA SER A 123 2.38 -11.80 28.38
C SER A 123 3.45 -11.43 29.43
N PRO A 124 3.11 -11.39 30.72
CA PRO A 124 4.07 -11.13 31.80
C PRO A 124 5.30 -12.06 31.70
N GLY A 125 6.50 -11.47 31.69
CA GLY A 125 7.77 -12.21 31.61
C GLY A 125 8.17 -12.74 30.23
N ALA A 126 7.33 -12.59 29.19
CA ALA A 126 7.73 -12.96 27.83
C ALA A 126 8.55 -11.85 27.18
N SER A 127 9.66 -12.22 26.52
CA SER A 127 10.51 -11.29 25.75
C SER A 127 9.88 -10.87 24.42
N THR A 128 8.92 -11.63 23.90
CA THR A 128 8.22 -11.35 22.64
C THR A 128 6.77 -11.82 22.68
N SER A 129 5.87 -11.11 21.98
CA SER A 129 4.47 -11.50 21.81
C SER A 129 4.27 -12.67 20.83
N GLY A 130 5.31 -13.00 20.05
CA GLY A 130 5.16 -13.73 18.79
C GLY A 130 4.42 -12.91 17.74
N TRP A 131 4.20 -13.48 16.56
CA TRP A 131 3.35 -12.86 15.54
C TRP A 131 1.88 -13.01 15.93
N ARG A 132 1.19 -11.87 16.03
CA ARG A 132 -0.24 -11.77 16.34
C ARG A 132 -0.95 -11.03 15.21
N ARG A 133 -2.24 -11.30 15.01
CA ARG A 133 -3.04 -10.58 14.00
C ARG A 133 -3.48 -9.22 14.58
N ALA A 134 -3.34 -8.15 13.80
CA ALA A 134 -3.73 -6.80 14.21
C ALA A 134 -5.24 -6.67 14.45
N PHE A 135 -6.04 -7.36 13.62
CA PHE A 135 -7.50 -7.31 13.67
C PHE A 135 -8.08 -8.70 13.96
N PRO A 136 -9.02 -8.85 14.92
CA PRO A 136 -9.64 -10.14 15.22
C PRO A 136 -10.51 -10.60 14.04
N THR A 137 -10.25 -11.82 13.55
CA THR A 137 -10.95 -12.48 12.44
C THR A 137 -12.34 -13.04 12.80
N THR A 138 -12.85 -12.79 14.02
CA THR A 138 -14.12 -13.37 14.49
C THR A 138 -15.37 -12.70 13.93
N GLY A 139 -15.21 -11.69 13.08
CA GLY A 139 -16.19 -11.28 12.08
C GLY A 139 -15.53 -11.33 10.71
N ALA A 140 -16.34 -11.45 9.64
CA ALA A 140 -15.81 -11.27 8.29
C ALA A 140 -14.96 -9.99 8.28
N ILE A 141 -13.72 -10.05 7.79
CA ILE A 141 -12.86 -8.87 7.64
C ILE A 141 -13.40 -8.08 6.46
N GLN A 142 -13.88 -6.85 6.67
CA GLN A 142 -14.30 -6.03 5.53
C GLN A 142 -13.02 -5.41 4.98
N MET A 143 -12.82 -5.51 3.67
CA MET A 143 -11.98 -4.50 3.01
C MET A 143 -12.69 -3.18 3.14
N VAL A 144 -12.28 -2.37 4.11
CA VAL A 144 -12.49 -0.94 4.02
C VAL A 144 -11.22 -0.37 3.42
N ASN A 145 -11.37 0.36 2.32
CA ASN A 145 -10.33 1.23 1.76
C ASN A 145 -10.07 2.45 2.68
N GLN A 146 -10.41 2.32 3.96
CA GLN A 146 -10.35 3.33 5.00
C GLN A 146 -9.71 2.68 6.22
N ALA A 147 -8.57 3.21 6.63
CA ALA A 147 -7.97 2.91 7.91
C ALA A 147 -8.96 3.28 9.02
N GLY A 148 -9.30 2.35 9.93
CA GLY A 148 -9.99 2.70 11.18
C GLY A 148 -11.35 2.05 11.50
N ARG A 149 -11.77 0.94 10.89
CA ARG A 149 -13.01 0.25 11.33
C ARG A 149 -12.71 -0.90 12.30
N LEU A 150 -12.80 -0.65 13.61
CA LEU A 150 -12.86 -1.73 14.60
C LEU A 150 -14.29 -2.29 14.63
N PHE A 151 -14.42 -3.57 14.29
CA PHE A 151 -15.69 -4.29 14.34
C PHE A 151 -15.87 -4.89 15.75
N GLY A 152 -16.95 -4.53 16.45
CA GLY A 152 -17.50 -5.39 17.52
C GLY A 152 -17.71 -4.83 18.94
N THR A 153 -17.39 -3.57 19.26
CA THR A 153 -17.53 -3.09 20.67
C THR A 153 -18.32 -1.80 20.89
N GLY A 154 -18.94 -1.22 19.85
CA GLY A 154 -19.85 -0.08 20.03
C GLY A 154 -19.23 1.21 20.56
N VAL A 155 -17.90 1.27 20.69
CA VAL A 155 -17.16 2.50 21.04
C VAL A 155 -16.34 2.91 19.82
N GLN A 156 -16.66 4.08 19.28
CA GLN A 156 -16.03 4.64 18.09
C GLN A 156 -14.63 5.16 18.43
N TYR A 157 -13.60 4.56 17.84
CA TYR A 157 -12.41 5.34 17.48
C TYR A 157 -12.69 5.86 16.06
N ASP A 158 -12.79 7.18 15.94
CA ASP A 158 -13.11 7.96 14.74
C ASP A 158 -14.59 8.03 14.30
N ALA A 159 -15.36 8.85 15.02
CA ALA A 159 -16.73 9.23 14.66
C ALA A 159 -16.84 10.05 13.36
N GLY A 160 -15.73 10.57 12.83
CA GLY A 160 -15.73 11.53 11.72
C GLY A 160 -15.86 10.91 10.32
N VAL A 161 -15.58 9.61 10.17
CA VAL A 161 -15.48 8.96 8.85
C VAL A 161 -16.73 8.15 8.47
N VAL A 162 -17.63 7.84 9.43
CA VAL A 162 -18.75 6.90 9.23
C VAL A 162 -20.14 7.58 9.22
N ALA A 163 -20.23 8.89 9.00
CA ALA A 163 -21.53 9.53 8.78
C ALA A 163 -22.13 9.27 7.37
N ALA A 164 -21.40 8.61 6.45
CA ALA A 164 -21.84 8.41 5.06
C ALA A 164 -22.39 7.01 4.73
N GLY A 165 -22.49 6.09 5.70
CA GLY A 165 -22.85 4.68 5.43
C GLY A 165 -24.15 4.16 6.05
N GLY A 166 -24.89 5.00 6.78
CA GLY A 166 -26.09 4.60 7.54
C GLY A 166 -27.42 4.78 6.79
N GLY A 167 -27.44 4.56 5.46
CA GLY A 167 -28.66 4.61 4.67
C GLY A 167 -29.56 3.39 4.87
N ALA A 168 -30.87 3.54 4.62
CA ALA A 168 -31.92 2.55 4.84
C ALA A 168 -31.85 1.27 3.98
N ASP A 169 -30.82 1.14 3.12
CA ASP A 169 -30.68 0.06 2.13
C ASP A 169 -29.86 -1.15 2.63
N GLY A 170 -29.54 -1.22 3.93
CA GLY A 170 -28.83 -2.33 4.53
C GLY A 170 -27.31 -2.30 4.32
N PRO A 171 -26.54 -3.17 5.01
CA PRO A 171 -25.10 -3.26 4.83
C PRO A 171 -24.80 -3.64 3.37
N LEU A 172 -24.00 -2.80 2.70
CA LEU A 172 -23.47 -3.06 1.36
C LEU A 172 -23.01 -4.53 1.25
N PRO A 173 -23.36 -5.25 0.17
CA PRO A 173 -23.09 -6.68 0.05
C PRO A 173 -21.61 -7.02 0.23
N ASP A 174 -21.41 -8.05 1.03
CA ASP A 174 -20.17 -8.50 1.66
C ASP A 174 -19.22 -9.26 0.74
N ASN A 175 -19.14 -8.94 -0.56
CA ASN A 175 -18.34 -9.68 -1.55
C ASN A 175 -16.84 -9.30 -1.53
N ARG A 176 -16.29 -9.29 -0.31
CA ARG A 176 -14.97 -8.84 0.12
C ARG A 176 -13.84 -9.78 -0.31
N ASN A 177 -13.12 -9.36 -1.33
CA ASN A 177 -11.84 -9.93 -1.76
C ASN A 177 -10.67 -9.52 -0.83
N GLN A 178 -10.65 -9.97 0.43
CA GLN A 178 -9.60 -9.64 1.42
C GLN A 178 -8.19 -9.78 0.85
N ARG A 179 -7.53 -8.67 0.50
CA ARG A 179 -6.17 -8.71 -0.08
C ARG A 179 -5.07 -8.74 0.97
N PHE A 180 -5.26 -8.17 2.17
CA PHE A 180 -4.16 -7.95 3.10
C PHE A 180 -4.34 -8.66 4.44
N CYS A 181 -3.31 -9.38 4.84
CA CYS A 181 -3.15 -10.04 6.13
C CYS A 181 -2.12 -9.29 6.96
N VAL A 182 -2.53 -8.86 8.14
CA VAL A 182 -1.78 -7.89 8.95
C VAL A 182 -1.41 -8.54 10.26
N ASN A 183 -0.12 -8.81 10.41
CA ASN A 183 0.45 -9.36 11.62
C ASN A 183 1.36 -8.32 12.26
N TYR A 184 1.39 -8.28 13.58
CA TYR A 184 2.34 -7.49 14.34
C TYR A 184 3.07 -8.37 15.35
N ARG A 185 4.25 -7.93 15.75
CA ARG A 185 5.08 -8.57 16.77
C ARG A 185 5.70 -7.49 17.64
N LEU A 186 5.56 -7.66 18.94
CA LEU A 186 6.21 -6.84 19.96
C LEU A 186 7.38 -7.63 20.56
N THR A 187 8.52 -6.98 20.75
CA THR A 187 9.71 -7.57 21.36
C THR A 187 10.34 -6.57 22.32
N TRP A 188 10.62 -7.00 23.53
CA TRP A 188 11.35 -6.19 24.51
C TRP A 188 12.79 -5.97 24.05
N ILE A 189 13.20 -4.70 23.96
CA ILE A 189 14.61 -4.32 23.86
C ILE A 189 15.18 -4.12 25.27
N ILE A 190 14.44 -3.39 26.10
CA ILE A 190 14.71 -3.22 27.54
C ILE A 190 13.43 -3.61 28.25
N GLN A 191 13.52 -4.60 29.13
CA GLN A 191 12.38 -5.13 29.88
C GLN A 191 11.60 -3.97 30.55
N ASP A 192 10.29 -3.91 30.31
CA ASP A 192 9.36 -2.93 30.88
C ASP A 192 9.61 -1.45 30.56
N GLU A 193 10.53 -1.13 29.64
CA GLU A 193 10.87 0.26 29.27
C GLU A 193 10.81 0.52 27.76
N LEU A 194 11.37 -0.38 26.94
CA LEU A 194 11.56 -0.14 25.51
C LEU A 194 11.13 -1.37 24.71
N LEU A 195 10.20 -1.15 23.79
CA LEU A 195 9.65 -2.16 22.90
C LEU A 195 10.03 -1.87 21.44
N ARG A 196 10.32 -2.94 20.70
CA ARG A 196 10.34 -2.97 19.25
C ARG A 196 9.01 -3.50 18.75
N ALA A 197 8.28 -2.68 18.02
CA ALA A 197 7.07 -3.09 17.32
C ALA A 197 7.38 -3.32 15.85
N GLU A 198 7.03 -4.49 15.35
CA GLU A 198 7.14 -4.86 13.94
C GLU A 198 5.76 -5.15 13.39
N VAL A 199 5.46 -4.61 12.22
CA VAL A 199 4.20 -4.86 11.50
C VAL A 199 4.54 -5.43 10.14
N ARG A 200 3.93 -6.56 9.82
CA ARG A 200 4.03 -7.26 8.56
C ARG A 200 2.66 -7.29 7.89
N VAL A 201 2.62 -6.83 6.66
CA VAL A 201 1.44 -6.91 5.80
C VAL A 201 1.75 -7.86 4.65
N MET A 202 0.90 -8.86 4.47
CA MET A 202 1.06 -9.93 3.48
C MET A 202 -0.15 -9.95 2.55
N TRP A 203 0.06 -10.23 1.27
CA TRP A 203 -1.02 -10.36 0.29
C TRP A 203 -0.66 -11.39 -0.79
N PRO A 204 -1.66 -12.07 -1.37
CA PRO A 204 -1.42 -13.02 -2.45
C PRO A 204 -0.91 -12.30 -3.71
N ARG A 205 0.01 -12.93 -4.43
CA ARG A 205 0.42 -12.48 -5.76
C ARG A 205 -0.68 -12.75 -6.78
N SER A 206 -0.69 -11.97 -7.86
CA SER A 206 -1.71 -12.04 -8.92
C SER A 206 -1.81 -13.39 -9.65
N ASP A 207 -0.75 -14.19 -9.60
CA ASP A 207 -0.63 -15.53 -10.17
C ASP A 207 -0.89 -16.67 -9.15
N SER A 208 -1.00 -16.34 -7.86
CA SER A 208 -1.25 -17.31 -6.80
C SER A 208 -2.74 -17.70 -6.70
N GLN A 209 -3.03 -18.82 -6.05
CA GLN A 209 -4.40 -19.24 -5.75
C GLN A 209 -5.04 -18.32 -4.69
N ALA A 210 -5.53 -17.16 -5.12
CA ALA A 210 -6.11 -16.13 -4.24
C ALA A 210 -7.18 -16.67 -3.27
N ALA A 211 -7.97 -17.66 -3.71
CA ALA A 211 -9.00 -18.32 -2.89
C ALA A 211 -8.44 -18.98 -1.62
N ARG A 212 -7.22 -19.52 -1.65
CA ARG A 212 -6.56 -20.13 -0.47
C ARG A 212 -6.25 -19.10 0.62
N TRP A 213 -6.12 -17.83 0.23
CA TRP A 213 -5.70 -16.72 1.08
C TRP A 213 -6.87 -15.84 1.52
N GLU A 214 -8.12 -16.22 1.20
CA GLU A 214 -9.34 -15.53 1.64
C GLU A 214 -9.45 -15.50 3.18
N SER A 215 -8.89 -16.51 3.85
CA SER A 215 -8.65 -16.50 5.28
C SER A 215 -7.16 -16.37 5.50
N CYS A 216 -6.68 -15.39 6.28
CA CYS A 216 -5.25 -15.22 6.61
C CYS A 216 -4.71 -16.41 7.42
N PRO A 217 -4.24 -17.50 6.80
CA PRO A 217 -3.95 -18.72 7.55
C PRO A 217 -2.60 -18.55 8.28
N ALA A 218 -2.39 -19.33 9.34
CA ALA A 218 -1.08 -19.35 9.97
C ALA A 218 -0.03 -19.92 9.00
N GLY A 219 1.17 -19.35 8.96
CA GLY A 219 2.25 -19.83 8.10
C GLY A 219 2.24 -19.27 6.67
N MET A 220 1.37 -18.29 6.35
CA MET A 220 1.36 -17.57 5.08
C MET A 220 2.74 -16.97 4.74
N GLU A 221 3.51 -16.60 5.77
CA GLU A 221 4.86 -16.07 5.66
C GLU A 221 5.89 -17.08 5.10
N ASN A 222 5.60 -18.37 5.14
CA ASN A 222 6.50 -19.41 4.62
C ASN A 222 6.32 -19.61 3.11
N GLU A 223 5.25 -19.07 2.53
CA GLU A 223 4.84 -19.30 1.14
C GLU A 223 5.31 -18.13 0.25
N VAL A 224 6.63 -17.89 0.28
CA VAL A 224 7.29 -16.72 -0.36
C VAL A 224 7.10 -16.61 -1.88
N ASN A 225 6.73 -17.72 -2.53
CA ASN A 225 6.44 -17.75 -3.96
C ASN A 225 5.03 -17.24 -4.28
N ASP A 226 4.09 -17.45 -3.36
CA ASP A 226 2.67 -17.15 -3.55
C ASP A 226 2.28 -15.83 -2.91
N VAL A 227 3.07 -15.36 -1.94
CA VAL A 227 2.75 -14.22 -1.08
C VAL A 227 3.78 -13.12 -1.23
N SER A 228 3.32 -11.90 -1.41
CA SER A 228 4.10 -10.67 -1.26
C SER A 228 3.96 -10.15 0.16
N GLN A 229 5.03 -9.55 0.69
CA GLN A 229 5.02 -8.99 2.04
C GLN A 229 5.80 -7.69 2.14
N VAL A 230 5.34 -6.80 3.01
CA VAL A 230 6.04 -5.60 3.49
C VAL A 230 6.15 -5.72 4.99
N THR A 231 7.35 -5.47 5.54
CA THR A 231 7.56 -5.41 6.99
C THR A 231 8.14 -4.06 7.36
N LEU A 232 7.49 -3.35 8.27
CA LEU A 232 7.97 -2.12 8.87
C LEU A 232 8.21 -2.34 10.36
N ALA A 233 9.11 -1.55 10.95
CA ALA A 233 9.42 -1.63 12.36
C ALA A 233 9.58 -0.23 12.96
N THR A 234 9.18 -0.08 14.22
CA THR A 234 9.45 1.09 15.05
C THR A 234 9.84 0.67 16.45
N THR A 235 10.51 1.54 17.18
CA THR A 235 10.62 1.44 18.63
C THR A 235 9.54 2.30 19.28
N VAL A 236 8.98 1.82 20.39
CA VAL A 236 8.10 2.59 21.27
C VAL A 236 8.64 2.48 22.69
N MET A 237 8.70 3.61 23.39
CA MET A 237 9.23 3.70 24.73
C MET A 237 8.11 4.03 25.70
N ARG A 238 8.21 3.50 26.92
CA ARG A 238 7.32 3.85 28.03
C ARG A 238 7.40 5.35 28.31
N ASN A 239 6.24 5.97 28.53
CA ASN A 239 6.17 7.38 28.88
C ASN A 239 6.55 7.58 30.36
N VAL A 240 7.74 8.12 30.60
CA VAL A 240 8.27 8.40 31.95
C VAL A 240 7.94 9.81 32.45
N PHE A 241 7.33 10.66 31.63
CA PHE A 241 7.16 12.09 31.94
C PHE A 241 5.83 12.43 32.62
N VAL A 242 4.93 11.47 32.78
CA VAL A 242 3.69 11.68 33.52
C VAL A 242 3.99 11.43 35.00
N SER A 243 4.23 12.51 35.76
CA SER A 243 4.16 12.39 37.22
C SER A 243 2.70 12.15 37.62
N PRO A 244 2.42 11.24 38.55
CA PRO A 244 1.07 11.03 39.07
C PRO A 244 0.47 12.29 39.69
#